data_AF-A0A5K7SDU1-F1
#
_entry.id   AF-A0A5K7SDU1-F1
#
_cell.length_a   1.000
_cell.length_b   1.000
_cell.length_c   1.000
_cell.angle_alpha   90.00
_cell.angle_beta   90.00
_cell.angle_gamma   90.00
#
_symmetry.space_group_name_H-M   'P 1'
#
loop_
_entity.id
_entity.type
_entity.pdbx_description
1 polymer ?
#
loop_
_entity_poly.entity_id
_entity_poly.type
_entity_poly.pdbx_seq_one_letter_code
_entity_poly.pdbx_strand_id
1 'polypeptide(L)'
;MGGECRGFDGGKMIKGRKRHIVTDTMGLLLAVVVHAANVHDSKGASDVIALLKGRFERLVKIVADGGYRGELIEKTKTTFG
;
A
#
# COMPACT_ATOMS: atom_id res chain seq x y z
N MET A 1 11.07 23.81 -0.17
CA MET A 1 10.51 22.84 0.80
C MET A 1 10.13 21.56 0.06
N GLY A 2 10.65 20.39 0.46
CA GLY A 2 10.40 19.13 -0.26
C GLY A 2 11.02 17.89 0.40
N GLY A 3 12.19 18.05 1.01
CA GLY A 3 12.84 17.09 1.94
C GLY A 3 13.09 15.67 1.42
N GLU A 4 13.63 14.82 2.30
CA GLU A 4 13.77 13.36 2.12
C GLU A 4 12.42 12.65 1.85
N CYS A 5 11.30 13.34 2.07
CA CYS A 5 9.94 12.85 1.91
C CYS A 5 9.43 12.85 0.46
N ARG A 6 10.29 13.06 -0.56
CA ARG A 6 9.95 12.95 -1.99
C ARG A 6 11.05 12.18 -2.72
N GLY A 7 10.65 11.10 -3.38
CA GLY A 7 11.53 10.19 -4.11
C GLY A 7 11.40 10.37 -5.62
N PHE A 8 12.40 9.95 -6.38
CA PHE A 8 12.32 9.93 -7.83
C PHE A 8 11.71 8.61 -8.32
N ASP A 9 10.64 8.70 -9.10
CA ASP A 9 10.04 7.58 -9.81
C ASP A 9 10.70 7.48 -11.19
N GLY A 10 11.50 6.43 -11.41
CA GLY A 10 12.20 6.22 -12.67
C GLY A 10 11.27 5.84 -13.84
N GLY A 11 10.11 5.24 -13.57
CA GLY A 11 9.14 4.90 -14.61
C GLY A 11 8.39 6.13 -15.13
N LYS A 12 8.18 7.13 -14.27
CA LYS A 12 7.51 8.40 -14.64
C LYS A 12 8.48 9.56 -14.85
N MET A 13 9.75 9.39 -14.52
CA MET A 13 10.80 10.41 -14.53
C MET A 13 10.44 11.68 -13.73
N ILE A 14 9.78 11.52 -12.58
CA ILE A 14 9.35 12.66 -11.73
C ILE A 14 9.73 12.46 -10.27
N LYS A 15 9.96 13.57 -9.57
CA LYS A 15 10.09 13.58 -8.10
C LYS A 15 8.72 13.71 -7.45
N GLY A 16 8.36 12.74 -6.62
CA GLY A 16 7.01 12.68 -6.05
C GLY A 16 6.89 11.86 -4.78
N ARG A 17 5.63 11.66 -4.43
CA ARG A 17 5.18 10.74 -3.39
C ARG A 17 4.25 9.73 -4.02
N LYS A 18 4.24 8.53 -3.49
CA LYS A 18 3.30 7.49 -3.88
C LYS A 18 2.41 7.18 -2.68
N ARG A 19 1.15 6.83 -2.95
CA ARG A 19 0.12 6.56 -1.94
C ARG A 19 -0.38 5.14 -2.14
N HIS A 20 -0.38 4.35 -1.08
CA HIS A 20 -1.10 3.08 -0.99
C HIS A 20 -2.38 3.33 -0.22
N ILE A 21 -3.51 3.02 -0.85
CA ILE A 21 -4.83 3.32 -0.31
C ILE A 21 -5.64 2.04 -0.34
N VAL A 22 -6.31 1.74 0.77
CA VAL A 22 -7.30 0.67 0.85
C VAL A 22 -8.64 1.31 1.15
N THR A 23 -9.65 0.95 0.36
CA THR A 23 -11.03 1.39 0.54
C THR A 23 -11.95 0.20 0.77
N ASP A 24 -13.12 0.46 1.34
CA ASP A 24 -14.22 -0.50 1.30
C ASP A 24 -14.92 -0.51 -0.07
N THR A 25 -15.99 -1.28 -0.17
CA THR A 25 -16.81 -1.41 -1.40
C THR A 25 -17.60 -0.14 -1.74
N MET A 26 -17.77 0.79 -0.80
CA MET A 26 -18.43 2.07 -0.99
C MET A 26 -17.45 3.21 -1.29
N GLY A 27 -16.14 2.92 -1.29
CA GLY A 27 -15.07 3.90 -1.52
C GLY A 27 -14.62 4.64 -0.25
N LEU A 28 -15.03 4.21 0.94
CA LEU A 28 -14.56 4.79 2.20
C LEU A 28 -13.12 4.36 2.49
N LEU A 29 -12.28 5.31 2.89
CA LEU A 29 -10.88 5.06 3.22
C LEU A 29 -10.77 4.20 4.49
N LEU A 30 -10.12 3.04 4.36
CA LEU A 30 -9.81 2.14 5.48
C LEU A 30 -8.38 2.34 5.99
N ALA A 31 -7.43 2.52 5.07
CA ALA A 31 -6.04 2.80 5.38
C ALA A 31 -5.35 3.57 4.25
N VAL A 32 -4.42 4.45 4.62
CA VAL A 32 -3.60 5.23 3.69
C VAL A 32 -2.17 5.28 4.19
N VAL A 33 -1.22 4.89 3.35
CA VAL A 33 0.22 5.06 3.58
C VAL A 33 0.79 5.91 2.46
N VAL A 34 1.56 6.94 2.82
CA VAL A 34 2.23 7.83 1.86
C VAL A 34 3.72 7.73 2.07
N HIS A 35 4.45 7.50 0.98
CA HIS A 35 5.90 7.40 1.00
C HIS A 35 6.53 8.15 -0.17
N ALA A 36 7.85 8.30 -0.13
CA ALA A 36 8.64 8.85 -1.23
C ALA A 36 8.50 7.95 -2.49
N ALA A 37 8.35 8.52 -3.69
CA ALA A 37 7.99 7.74 -4.88
C ALA A 37 9.03 6.71 -5.35
N ASN A 38 10.24 6.70 -4.77
CA ASN A 38 11.28 5.70 -5.02
C ASN A 38 11.09 4.39 -4.23
N VAL A 39 10.15 4.32 -3.27
CA VAL A 39 9.86 3.08 -2.55
C VAL A 39 9.00 2.17 -3.44
N HIS A 40 9.37 0.89 -3.44
CA HIS A 40 8.71 -0.16 -4.23
C HIS A 40 7.32 -0.50 -3.67
N ASP A 41 6.38 -0.79 -4.56
CA ASP A 41 4.97 -1.02 -4.23
C ASP A 41 4.77 -2.16 -3.22
N SER A 42 5.55 -3.23 -3.32
CA SER A 42 5.50 -4.36 -2.40
C SER A 42 5.84 -3.97 -0.95
N LYS A 43 6.74 -3.01 -0.75
CA LYS A 43 7.09 -2.53 0.61
C LYS A 43 5.95 -1.68 1.17
N GLY A 44 5.52 -0.66 0.43
CA GLY A 44 4.45 0.22 0.91
C GLY A 44 3.09 -0.47 1.02
N ALA A 45 2.83 -1.53 0.24
CA ALA A 45 1.66 -2.38 0.40
C ALA A 45 1.68 -3.21 1.69
N SER A 46 2.84 -3.74 2.09
CA SER A 46 2.95 -4.48 3.35
C SER A 46 2.60 -3.57 4.53
N ASP A 47 3.03 -2.30 4.48
CA ASP A 47 2.73 -1.31 5.51
C ASP A 47 1.24 -0.98 5.58
N VAL A 48 0.56 -0.76 4.44
CA VAL A 48 -0.89 -0.46 4.45
C VAL A 48 -1.72 -1.65 4.90
N ILE A 49 -1.30 -2.86 4.55
CA ILE A 49 -1.95 -4.11 4.96
C ILE A 49 -1.82 -4.28 6.47
N ALA A 50 -0.65 -4.05 7.06
CA ALA A 50 -0.46 -4.11 8.51
C ALA A 50 -1.43 -3.20 9.29
N LEU A 51 -1.77 -2.02 8.75
CA LEU A 51 -2.72 -1.09 9.38
C LEU A 51 -4.17 -1.61 9.46
N LEU A 52 -4.55 -2.56 8.60
CA LEU A 52 -5.89 -3.14 8.62
C LEU A 52 -6.04 -4.23 9.69
N LYS A 53 -4.93 -4.74 10.24
CA LYS A 53 -4.92 -5.95 11.07
C LYS A 53 -5.66 -5.69 12.38
N GLY A 54 -6.66 -6.53 12.68
CA GLY A 54 -7.45 -6.43 13.91
C GLY A 54 -8.35 -5.20 14.00
N ARG A 55 -8.46 -4.40 12.93
CA ARG A 55 -9.24 -3.15 12.92
C ARG A 55 -10.61 -3.30 12.27
N PHE A 56 -10.77 -4.29 11.41
CA PHE A 56 -11.98 -4.53 10.64
C PHE A 56 -12.36 -6.02 10.68
N GLU A 57 -13.20 -6.40 11.65
CA GLU A 57 -13.63 -7.80 11.84
C GLU A 57 -14.39 -8.37 10.62
N ARG A 58 -14.97 -7.50 9.80
CA ARG A 58 -15.71 -7.86 8.57
C ARG A 58 -14.83 -7.92 7.32
N LEU A 59 -13.54 -7.62 7.42
CA LEU A 59 -12.63 -7.64 6.27
C LEU A 59 -12.22 -9.09 5.96
N VAL A 60 -12.83 -9.66 4.92
CA VAL A 60 -12.59 -11.07 4.50
C VAL A 60 -11.70 -11.16 3.26
N LYS A 61 -11.66 -10.11 2.43
CA LYS A 61 -10.98 -10.15 1.13
C LYS A 61 -10.40 -8.78 0.80
N ILE A 62 -9.15 -8.79 0.32
CA ILE A 62 -8.48 -7.64 -0.27
C ILE A 62 -8.32 -7.94 -1.76
N VAL A 63 -8.72 -6.99 -2.61
CA VAL A 63 -8.50 -7.04 -4.07
C VAL A 63 -7.50 -5.95 -4.43
N ALA A 64 -6.49 -6.29 -5.22
CA ALA A 64 -5.42 -5.39 -5.64
C ALA A 64 -5.08 -5.59 -7.12
N ASP A 65 -4.38 -4.64 -7.73
CA ASP A 65 -3.93 -4.78 -9.12
C ASP A 65 -2.81 -5.82 -9.27
N GLY A 66 -2.58 -6.26 -10.52
CA GLY A 66 -1.60 -7.32 -10.83
C GLY A 66 -0.14 -6.98 -10.51
N GLY A 67 0.19 -5.72 -10.24
CA GLY A 67 1.49 -5.28 -9.72
C GLY A 67 1.71 -5.66 -8.26
N TYR A 68 0.66 -5.85 -7.47
CA TYR A 68 0.72 -6.35 -6.08
C TYR A 68 0.77 -7.88 -6.05
N ARG A 69 1.92 -8.43 -6.47
CA ARG A 69 2.16 -9.87 -6.62
C ARG A 69 3.40 -10.35 -5.88
N GLY A 70 3.62 -11.66 -5.89
CA GLY A 70 4.81 -12.29 -5.31
C GLY A 70 4.79 -12.34 -3.79
N GLU A 71 5.93 -12.05 -3.15
CA GLU A 71 6.14 -12.18 -1.70
C GLU A 71 5.12 -11.38 -0.87
N LEU A 72 4.57 -10.29 -1.42
CA LEU A 72 3.51 -9.52 -0.78
C LEU A 72 2.27 -10.38 -0.50
N ILE A 73 1.87 -11.24 -1.43
CA ILE A 73 0.68 -12.10 -1.27
C ILE A 73 0.88 -13.04 -0.09
N GLU A 74 2.06 -13.66 0.00
CA GLU A 74 2.40 -14.59 1.07
C GLU A 74 2.51 -13.88 2.44
N LYS A 75 3.08 -12.68 2.48
CA LYS A 75 3.07 -11.82 3.67
C LYS A 75 1.67 -11.39 4.08
N THR A 76 0.78 -11.14 3.12
CA THR A 76 -0.60 -10.73 3.40
C THR A 76 -1.38 -11.87 4.03
N LYS A 77 -1.29 -13.09 3.49
CA LYS A 77 -1.90 -14.29 4.07
C LYS A 77 -1.42 -14.52 5.50
N THR A 78 -0.11 -14.51 5.74
CA THR A 78 0.41 -14.70 7.12
C THR A 78 -0.03 -13.59 8.09
N THR A 79 -0.27 -12.38 7.60
CA THR A 79 -0.69 -11.24 8.43
C THR A 79 -2.19 -11.24 8.74
N PHE A 80 -3.03 -11.72 7.81
CA PHE A 80 -4.51 -11.67 7.88
C PHE A 80 -5.23 -13.01 8.04
N GLY A 81 -4.60 -14.14 7.73
CA GLY A 81 -5.21 -15.47 7.65
C GLY A 81 -4.80 -16.21 6.37
#